data_AF-A0A7L4RS92-F1
#
_entry.id   AF-A0A7L4RS92-F1
#
_cell.length_a   1.000
_cell.length_b   1.000
_cell.length_c   1.000
_cell.angle_alpha   90.00
_cell.angle_beta   90.00
_cell.angle_gamma   90.00
#
_symmetry.space_group_name_H-M   'P 1'
#
loop_
_entity.id
_entity.type
_entity.pdbx_description
1 polymer ?
#
loop_
_entity_poly.entity_id
_entity_poly.type
_entity_poly.pdbx_seq_one_letter_code
_entity_poly.pdbx_strand_id
1 'polypeptide(L)' 'AIADVLQKVSKLLYENEQIQEMDINPVIVYEKGYCAVDVRVLP' A
#
# COMPACT_ATOMS: atom_id res chain seq x y z
N ALA A 1 3.26 12.54 1.79
CA ALA A 1 3.76 11.29 1.19
C ALA A 1 3.12 10.07 1.85
N ILE A 2 3.46 9.72 3.10
CA ILE A 2 2.93 8.52 3.77
C ILE A 2 1.39 8.52 3.91
N ALA A 3 0.78 9.66 4.25
CA ALA A 3 -0.70 9.74 4.31
C ALA A 3 -1.39 9.45 2.96
N ASP A 4 -0.76 9.82 1.84
CA ASP A 4 -1.28 9.52 0.49
C ASP A 4 -1.13 8.02 0.16
N VAL A 5 -0.02 7.40 0.56
CA VAL A 5 0.16 5.94 0.49
C VAL A 5 -0.96 5.24 1.26
N LEU A 6 -1.19 5.63 2.52
CA LEU A 6 -2.20 5.03 3.37
C LEU A 6 -3.61 5.18 2.76
N GLN A 7 -3.98 6.37 2.28
CA GLN A 7 -5.28 6.57 1.64
C GLN A 7 -5.46 5.69 0.39
N LYS A 8 -4.44 5.57 -0.46
CA LYS A 8 -4.51 4.74 -1.66
C LYS A 8 -4.58 3.25 -1.34
N VAL A 9 -3.81 2.79 -0.36
CA VAL A 9 -3.84 1.39 0.10
C VAL A 9 -5.19 1.07 0.75
N SER A 10 -5.72 1.95 1.60
CA SER A 10 -7.06 1.79 2.19
C SER A 10 -8.13 1.71 1.11
N LYS A 11 -8.05 2.57 0.08
CA LYS A 11 -8.97 2.51 -1.06
C LYS A 11 -8.85 1.19 -1.83
N LEU A 12 -7.63 0.72 -2.09
CA LEU A 12 -7.37 -0.54 -2.78
C LEU A 12 -7.98 -1.73 -2.02
N LEU A 13 -7.79 -1.80 -0.70
CA LEU A 13 -8.39 -2.84 0.13
C LEU A 13 -9.92 -2.79 0.11
N TYR A 14 -10.50 -1.59 0.20
CA TYR A 14 -11.95 -1.41 0.13
C TYR A 14 -12.55 -1.84 -1.21
N GLU A 15 -11.86 -1.58 -2.33
CA GLU A 15 -12.32 -1.96 -3.67
C GLU A 15 -12.08 -3.46 -3.99
N ASN A 16 -11.31 -4.17 -3.16
CA ASN A 16 -10.96 -5.57 -3.36
C ASN A 16 -11.29 -6.39 -2.10
N GLU A 17 -12.57 -6.66 -1.87
CA GLU A 17 -13.08 -7.38 -0.68
C GLU A 17 -12.47 -8.77 -0.47
N GLN A 18 -11.88 -9.35 -1.51
CA GLN A 18 -11.16 -10.63 -1.47
C GLN A 18 -9.76 -10.54 -0.84
N ILE A 19 -9.29 -9.34 -0.46
CA ILE A 19 -8.00 -9.15 0.20
C ILE A 19 -8.27 -8.88 1.68
N GLN A 20 -7.97 -9.85 2.53
CA GLN A 20 -8.08 -9.69 3.99
C GLN A 20 -6.91 -8.91 4.58
N GLU A 21 -5.70 -9.11 4.05
CA GLU A 21 -4.48 -8.51 4.59
C GLU A 21 -3.54 -8.08 3.48
N MET A 22 -2.93 -6.90 3.66
CA MET A 22 -1.84 -6.42 2.84
C MET A 22 -0.75 -5.83 3.74
N ASP A 23 0.46 -6.39 3.63
CA ASP A 23 1.66 -5.86 4.28
C ASP A 23 2.57 -5.24 3.23
N ILE A 24 3.04 -4.03 3.49
CA ILE A 24 3.91 -3.28 2.58
C ILE A 24 5.13 -2.83 3.37
N ASN A 25 6.27 -3.47 3.08
CA ASN A 25 7.51 -3.18 3.78
C ASN A 25 8.74 -3.55 2.95
N PRO A 26 9.61 -2.59 2.54
CA PRO A 26 9.56 -1.16 2.87
C PRO A 26 8.75 -0.33 1.86
N VAL A 27 8.18 0.78 2.35
CA VAL A 27 7.79 1.92 1.51
C VAL A 27 8.93 2.93 1.53
N ILE A 28 9.56 3.15 0.38
CA ILE A 28 10.63 4.15 0.24
C ILE A 28 10.03 5.42 -0.36
N VAL A 29 10.26 6.54 0.32
CA VAL A 29 9.86 7.88 -0.16
C VAL A 29 11.06 8.54 -0.83
N TYR A 30 10.83 9.08 -2.02
CA TYR A 30 11.82 9.82 -2.81
C TYR A 30 11.36 11.28 -2.98
N GLU A 31 12.24 12.13 -3.52
CA GLU A 31 11.87 13.52 -3.86
C GLU A 31 10.66 13.59 -4.81
N LYS A 32 10.49 12.60 -5.68
CA LYS A 32 9.40 12.50 -6.67
C LYS A 32 8.51 11.29 -6.42
N GLY A 33 7.95 11.18 -5.21
CA GLY A 33 6.91 10.20 -4.89
C GLY A 33 7.38 9.10 -3.95
N TYR A 34 6.86 7.89 -4.12
CA TYR A 34 7.13 6.75 -3.25
C TYR A 34 7.03 5.43 -4.02
N CYS A 35 7.69 4.40 -3.50
CA CYS A 35 7.67 3.06 -4.04
C CYS A 35 7.44 2.04 -2.93
N ALA A 36 6.47 1.15 -3.11
CA ALA A 36 6.33 -0.07 -2.33
C ALA A 36 7.30 -1.10 -2.92
N VAL A 37 8.39 -1.39 -2.22
CA VAL A 37 9.47 -2.24 -2.75
C VAL A 37 9.10 -3.72 -2.67
N ASP A 38 8.40 -4.09 -1.60
CA ASP A 38 7.88 -5.43 -1.36
C ASP A 38 6.43 -5.32 -0.85
N VAL A 39 5.60 -6.26 -1.29
CA VAL A 39 4.17 -6.32 -0.94
C VAL A 39 3.79 -7.78 -0.77
N ARG A 40 3.21 -8.09 0.38
CA ARG A 40 2.57 -9.38 0.64
C ARG A 40 1.06 -9.18 0.73
N VAL A 41 0.31 -10.03 0.02
CA VAL A 41 -1.16 -9.99 -0.01
C VAL A 41 -1.71 -11.34 0.41
N LEU A 42 -2.65 -11.34 1.35
CA LEU A 42 -3.38 -12.54 1.77
C LEU A 42 -4.88 -12.34 1.52
N PRO A 43 -5.54 -13.33 0.91
CA PRO A 43 -6.97 -13.29 0.66
C PRO A 43 -7.82 -13.53 1.92
#